data_AF-A0A534KPY5-F1
#
_entry.id   AF-A0A534KPY5-F1
#
_cell.length_a   1.000
_cell.length_b   1.000
_cell.length_c   1.000
_cell.angle_alpha   90.00
_cell.angle_beta   90.00
_cell.angle_gamma   90.00
#
_symmetry.space_group_name_H-M   'P 1'
#
loop_
_entity.id
_entity.type
_entity.pdbx_description
1 polymer ?
#
loop_
_entity_poly.entity_id
_entity_poly.type
_entity_poly.pdbx_seq_one_letter_code
_entity_poly.pdbx_strand_id
1 'polypeptide(L)'
;MTDGEARGQCPLCGTTKCLEVREASDPRFGLPGRFKVLWCPKCDIGSTHPRLTWTELQRYYPDAYDPYRGHTWLSEISRVHRFLIAAEDRFGAAATDRV
;
A
#
# COMPACT_ATOMS: atom_id res chain seq x y z
N MET A 1 15.05 -23.73 12.83
CA MET A 1 14.60 -22.72 11.84
C MET A 1 13.85 -23.45 10.75
N THR A 2 12.62 -23.83 11.05
CA THR A 2 11.76 -24.58 10.12
C THR A 2 10.39 -23.98 10.35
N ASP A 3 9.86 -23.21 9.41
CA ASP A 3 8.42 -22.95 9.34
C ASP A 3 8.03 -22.38 7.97
N GLY A 4 7.24 -23.18 7.25
CA GLY A 4 6.15 -22.66 6.42
C GLY A 4 6.48 -22.29 4.99
N GLU A 5 6.62 -23.29 4.11
CA GLU A 5 6.38 -23.08 2.68
C GLU A 5 4.91 -22.68 2.49
N ALA A 6 4.63 -21.36 2.48
CA ALA A 6 3.29 -20.82 2.40
C ALA A 6 2.70 -21.09 1.00
N ARG A 7 2.06 -22.25 0.85
CA ARG A 7 1.18 -22.56 -0.27
C ARG A 7 -0.10 -21.74 -0.11
N GLY A 8 -0.07 -20.50 -0.58
CA GLY A 8 -1.16 -19.56 -0.36
C GLY A 8 -2.47 -20.03 -0.98
N GLN A 9 -3.49 -20.17 -0.13
CA GLN A 9 -4.85 -20.50 -0.53
C GLN A 9 -5.68 -19.23 -0.76
N CYS A 10 -6.66 -19.30 -1.65
CA CYS A 10 -7.65 -18.25 -1.82
C CYS A 10 -8.45 -18.10 -0.51
N PRO A 11 -8.50 -16.91 0.11
CA PRO A 11 -9.24 -16.70 1.36
C PRO A 11 -10.76 -16.78 1.19
N LEU A 12 -11.28 -16.74 -0.04
CA LEU A 12 -12.71 -16.83 -0.31
C LEU A 12 -13.17 -18.27 -0.56
N CYS A 13 -12.52 -18.98 -1.48
CA CYS A 13 -12.96 -20.32 -1.89
C CYS A 13 -12.01 -21.46 -1.48
N GLY A 14 -10.91 -21.17 -0.77
CA GLY A 14 -9.95 -22.16 -0.28
C GLY A 14 -9.10 -22.85 -1.35
N THR A 15 -9.19 -22.47 -2.63
CA THR A 15 -8.38 -23.13 -3.67
C THR A 15 -6.90 -22.84 -3.49
N THR A 16 -6.05 -23.84 -3.74
CA THR A 16 -4.59 -23.72 -3.82
C THR A 16 -4.10 -23.38 -5.23
N LYS A 17 -4.99 -23.37 -6.24
CA LYS A 17 -4.65 -23.04 -7.64
C LYS A 17 -4.58 -21.54 -7.87
N CYS A 18 -3.89 -20.82 -7.00
CA CYS A 18 -3.64 -19.39 -7.14
C CYS A 18 -2.34 -19.17 -7.93
N LEU A 19 -2.33 -18.15 -8.78
CA LEU A 19 -1.16 -17.74 -9.55
C LEU A 19 -0.36 -16.70 -8.77
N GLU A 20 0.95 -16.89 -8.64
CA GLU A 20 1.82 -15.83 -8.14
C GLU A 20 1.95 -14.74 -9.20
N VAL A 21 1.54 -13.52 -8.87
CA VAL A 21 1.58 -12.38 -9.80
C VAL A 21 2.73 -11.42 -9.49
N ARG A 22 3.20 -11.41 -8.24
CA ARG A 22 4.28 -10.51 -7.80
C ARG A 22 4.92 -10.97 -6.51
N GLU A 23 6.23 -10.79 -6.40
CA GLU A 23 6.95 -10.74 -5.12
C GLU A 23 7.21 -9.27 -4.74
N ALA A 24 7.06 -8.94 -3.46
CA ALA A 24 7.23 -7.58 -2.93
C ALA A 24 7.86 -7.61 -1.53
N SER A 25 8.62 -6.57 -1.23
CA SER A 25 9.11 -6.22 0.12
C SER A 25 8.67 -4.79 0.43
N ASP A 26 8.78 -4.35 1.68
CA ASP A 26 8.46 -2.97 2.04
C ASP A 26 9.49 -1.98 1.46
N PRO A 27 9.13 -1.14 0.49
CA PRO A 27 10.06 -0.19 -0.11
C PRO A 27 10.17 1.11 0.70
N ARG A 28 9.24 1.37 1.62
CA ARG A 28 9.08 2.68 2.26
C ARG A 28 9.80 2.76 3.59
N PHE A 29 9.66 1.75 4.44
CA PHE A 29 10.26 1.74 5.77
C PHE A 29 11.36 0.69 5.91
N GLY A 30 11.63 -0.08 4.86
CA GLY A 30 12.65 -1.13 4.86
C GLY A 30 12.34 -2.26 5.83
N LEU A 31 11.06 -2.47 6.18
CA LEU A 31 10.67 -3.51 7.11
C LEU A 31 11.04 -4.90 6.55
N PRO A 32 11.53 -5.81 7.41
CA PRO A 32 11.96 -7.13 6.97
C PRO A 32 10.75 -7.96 6.52
N GLY A 33 10.92 -8.70 5.42
CA GLY A 33 9.91 -9.63 4.92
C GLY A 33 9.89 -9.70 3.41
N ARG A 34 9.51 -10.87 2.89
CA ARG A 34 9.18 -11.09 1.48
C ARG A 34 7.74 -11.55 1.43
N PHE A 35 6.94 -10.83 0.66
CA PHE A 35 5.54 -11.10 0.46
C PHE A 35 5.28 -11.43 -1.00
N LYS A 36 4.26 -12.25 -1.22
CA LYS A 36 3.80 -12.62 -2.55
C LYS A 36 2.37 -12.19 -2.71
N VAL A 37 2.03 -11.63 -3.85
CA VAL A 37 0.64 -11.44 -4.25
C VAL A 37 0.25 -12.64 -5.09
N LEU A 38 -0.79 -13.34 -4.64
CA LEU A 38 -1.38 -14.46 -5.35
C LEU A 38 -2.76 -14.06 -5.87
N TRP A 39 -3.06 -14.39 -7.13
CA TRP A 39 -4.35 -14.16 -7.76
C TRP A 39 -5.12 -15.48 -7.93
N CYS A 40 -6.39 -15.49 -7.56
CA CYS A 40 -7.26 -16.65 -7.69
C CYS A 40 -8.10 -16.56 -8.99
N PRO A 41 -7.94 -17.48 -9.96
CA PRO A 41 -8.73 -17.44 -11.20
C PRO A 41 -10.21 -17.76 -11.00
N LYS A 42 -10.60 -18.37 -9.87
CA LYS A 42 -11.99 -18.73 -9.58
C LYS A 42 -12.78 -17.58 -8.96
N CYS A 43 -12.15 -16.83 -8.05
CA CYS A 43 -12.80 -15.74 -7.32
C CYS A 43 -12.43 -14.36 -7.88
N ASP A 44 -11.45 -14.30 -8.78
CA ASP A 44 -10.90 -13.08 -9.36
C ASP A 44 -10.43 -12.06 -8.30
N ILE A 45 -9.69 -12.55 -7.30
CA ILE A 45 -9.12 -11.71 -6.23
C ILE A 45 -7.63 -11.91 -6.07
N GLY A 46 -6.93 -10.82 -5.75
CA GLY A 46 -5.55 -10.82 -5.27
C GLY A 46 -5.49 -10.94 -3.75
N SER A 47 -4.49 -11.64 -3.24
CA SER A 47 -4.22 -11.74 -1.80
C SER A 47 -2.72 -11.77 -1.51
N THR A 48 -2.31 -11.09 -0.44
CA THR A 48 -0.91 -11.08 0.02
C THR A 48 -0.62 -12.28 0.91
N HIS A 49 0.51 -12.93 0.69
CA HIS A 49 1.00 -14.10 1.42
C HIS A 49 2.44 -13.90 1.92
N PRO A 50 2.82 -14.46 3.08
CA PRO A 50 1.97 -15.26 3.97
C PRO A 50 0.87 -14.41 4.62
N ARG A 51 -0.24 -15.07 4.97
CA ARG A 51 -1.26 -14.43 5.81
C ARG A 51 -0.73 -14.41 7.25
N LEU A 52 -0.27 -13.23 7.65
CA LEU A 52 0.25 -12.99 8.99
C LEU A 52 -0.88 -13.08 10.03
N THR A 53 -0.56 -13.62 11.19
CA THR A 53 -1.41 -13.54 12.39
C THR A 53 -1.49 -12.10 12.89
N TRP A 54 -2.46 -11.81 13.76
CA TRP A 54 -2.62 -10.48 14.36
C TRP A 54 -1.34 -10.02 15.08
N THR A 55 -0.75 -10.90 15.89
CA THR A 55 0.50 -10.62 16.63
C THR A 55 1.68 -10.35 15.70
N GLU A 56 1.75 -11.01 14.55
CA GLU A 56 2.80 -10.74 13.55
C GLU A 56 2.55 -9.42 12.81
N LEU A 57 1.28 -9.10 12.51
CA LEU A 57 0.90 -7.83 11.88
C LEU A 57 1.34 -6.63 12.71
N GLN A 58 1.24 -6.70 14.03
CA GLN A 58 1.64 -5.61 14.94
C GLN A 58 3.12 -5.20 14.78
N ARG A 59 3.98 -6.08 14.27
CA ARG A 59 5.39 -5.73 13.98
C ARG A 59 5.52 -4.76 12.81
N TYR A 60 4.57 -4.80 11.87
CA TYR A 60 4.53 -3.91 10.70
C TYR A 60 3.70 -2.64 10.96
N TYR A 61 2.78 -2.72 11.92
CA TYR A 61 1.90 -1.63 12.34
C TYR A 61 2.00 -1.44 13.86
N PRO A 62 3.14 -0.95 14.38
CA PRO A 62 3.26 -0.65 15.80
C PRO A 62 2.28 0.46 16.22
N ASP A 63 1.98 0.60 17.51
CA ASP A 63 1.05 1.64 18.01
C ASP A 63 1.48 3.07 17.65
N ALA A 64 2.79 3.28 17.49
CA ALA A 64 3.38 4.54 17.03
C ALA A 64 3.48 4.66 15.49
N TYR A 65 2.83 3.75 14.74
CA TYR A 65 2.71 3.84 13.30
C TYR A 65 1.83 5.04 12.96
N ASP A 66 2.47 6.09 12.47
CA ASP A 66 1.78 7.27 11.98
C ASP A 66 1.59 7.13 10.45
N PRO A 67 0.37 6.75 9.99
CA PRO A 67 0.07 6.60 8.57
C PRO A 67 0.19 7.93 7.81
N TYR A 68 0.27 9.05 8.53
CA TYR A 68 0.35 10.40 8.03
C TYR A 68 1.62 11.12 8.49
N ARG A 69 2.77 10.44 8.64
CA ARG A 69 4.07 11.14 8.56
C ARG A 69 4.22 11.73 7.16
N GLY A 70 3.56 12.87 6.94
CA GLY A 70 4.23 14.14 6.78
C GLY A 70 5.37 14.13 5.79
N HIS A 71 5.20 13.51 4.62
CA HIS A 71 5.56 14.29 3.45
C HIS A 71 4.68 15.52 3.53
N THR A 72 5.24 16.62 4.04
CA THR A 72 4.68 17.93 3.78
C THR A 72 4.65 18.01 2.25
N TRP A 73 3.51 17.67 1.66
CA TRP A 73 3.35 17.62 0.21
C TRP A 73 3.76 18.97 -0.40
N LEU A 74 3.54 20.05 0.37
CA LEU A 74 4.00 21.41 0.09
C LEU A 74 5.52 21.60 -0.04
N SER A 75 6.37 20.69 0.46
CA SER A 75 7.83 20.77 0.34
C SER A 75 8.35 20.25 -1.00
N GLU A 76 7.62 19.34 -1.66
CA GLU A 76 8.00 18.70 -2.93
C GLU A 76 7.25 19.26 -4.15
N ILE A 77 6.23 20.07 -3.91
CA ILE A 77 5.48 20.75 -4.96
C ILE A 77 6.32 21.87 -5.61
N SER A 78 6.39 21.88 -6.94
CA SER A 78 7.04 22.96 -7.71
C SER A 78 6.47 24.34 -7.35
N ARG A 79 7.27 25.41 -7.48
CA ARG A 79 6.80 26.78 -7.15
C ARG A 79 5.48 27.13 -7.87
N VAL A 80 5.27 26.60 -9.06
CA VAL A 80 4.04 26.79 -9.84
C VAL A 80 2.83 26.20 -9.15
N HIS A 81 2.90 24.95 -8.68
CA HIS A 81 1.74 24.32 -8.05
C HIS A 81 1.47 24.86 -6.64
N ARG A 82 2.49 25.34 -5.91
CA ARG A 82 2.27 26.14 -4.69
C ARG A 82 1.55 27.46 -4.97
N PHE A 83 1.88 28.11 -6.07
CA PHE A 83 1.20 29.35 -6.48
C PHE A 83 -0.27 29.09 -6.83
N LEU A 84 -0.58 28.00 -7.54
CA LEU A 84 -1.96 27.65 -7.91
C LEU A 84 -2.84 27.39 -6.67
N ILE A 85 -2.35 26.61 -5.71
CA ILE A 85 -3.08 26.37 -4.44
C ILE A 85 -3.34 27.69 -3.70
N ALA A 86 -2.32 28.55 -3.57
CA ALA A 86 -2.48 29.84 -2.91
C ALA A 86 -3.43 30.79 -3.65
N ALA A 87 -3.50 30.69 -4.99
CA ALA A 87 -4.44 31.46 -5.79
C ALA A 87 -5.89 30.96 -5.60
N GLU A 88 -6.10 29.64 -5.55
CA GLU A 88 -7.41 29.05 -5.27
C GLU A 88 -7.92 29.42 -3.86
N ASP A 89 -7.06 29.38 -2.84
CA ASP A 89 -7.42 29.81 -1.48
C ASP A 89 -7.82 31.29 -1.41
N ARG A 90 -7.18 32.14 -2.22
CA ARG A 90 -7.41 33.60 -2.20
C ARG A 90 -8.57 34.05 -3.10
N PHE A 91 -8.81 33.35 -4.21
CA PHE A 91 -9.73 33.79 -5.26
C PHE A 91 -10.86 32.79 -5.56
N GLY A 92 -10.87 31.62 -4.90
CA GLY A 92 -11.83 30.54 -5.12
C GLY A 92 -11.47 29.64 -6.31
N ALA A 93 -12.12 28.47 -6.38
CA ALA A 93 -11.83 27.39 -7.35
C ALA A 93 -11.96 27.78 -8.84
N ALA A 94 -12.55 28.94 -9.16
CA ALA A 94 -12.74 29.39 -10.54
C ALA A 94 -11.46 29.92 -11.21
N ALA A 95 -10.35 30.09 -10.48
CA ALA A 95 -9.12 30.70 -11.01
C ALA A 95 -8.19 29.73 -11.77
N THR A 96 -8.43 28.41 -11.70
CA THR A 96 -7.56 27.37 -12.30
C THR A 96 -8.24 26.50 -13.34
N ASP A 97 -9.51 26.77 -13.65
CA ASP A 97 -10.18 26.17 -14.81
C ASP A 97 -9.49 26.64 -16.08
N ARG A 98 -8.76 25.72 -16.73
CA ARG A 98 -8.20 25.92 -18.06
C ARG A 98 -9.33 26.05 -19.08
N VAL A 99 -9.29 27.10 -19.89
CA VAL A 99 -9.84 27.07 -21.26
C VAL A 99 -9.01 26.11 -22.10
#